data_AF-A0A969WVA9-F1
#
_entry.id   AF-A0A969WVA9-F1
#
_cell.length_a   1.000
_cell.length_b   1.000
_cell.length_c   1.000
_cell.angle_alpha   90.00
_cell.angle_beta   90.00
_cell.angle_gamma   90.00
#
_symmetry.space_group_name_H-M   'P 1'
#
loop_
_entity.id
_entity.type
_entity.pdbx_description
1 polymer ?
#
loop_
_entity_poly.entity_id
_entity_poly.type
_entity_poly.pdbx_seq_one_letter_code
_entity_poly.pdbx_strand_id
1 'polypeptide(L)'
;MVCIRCQMVVKSKLEKLGLQYSYVKIGEAKLLYDISPELKEKLNEELKEVGLFLIDNRRCILVERIKNIIIELVHFTDEQIKVNLSEYISDSTFASSN
;
A
#
# COMPACT_ATOMS: atom_id res chain seq x y z
N MET A 1 -2.26 1.80 -4.09
CA MET A 1 -1.91 1.08 -5.35
C MET A 1 -2.68 -0.23 -5.39
N VAL A 2 -3.20 -0.64 -6.55
CA VAL A 2 -4.25 -1.70 -6.62
C VAL A 2 -3.91 -2.93 -7.48
N CYS A 3 -2.80 -2.92 -8.23
CA CYS A 3 -2.41 -4.05 -9.07
C CYS A 3 -0.88 -4.14 -9.27
N ILE A 4 -0.42 -5.23 -9.88
CA ILE A 4 1.00 -5.48 -10.21
C ILE A 4 1.61 -4.34 -11.02
N ARG A 5 0.88 -3.78 -12.00
CA ARG A 5 1.39 -2.63 -12.78
C ARG A 5 1.68 -1.42 -11.89
N CYS A 6 0.81 -1.12 -10.92
CA CYS A 6 1.06 -0.03 -9.98
C CYS A 6 2.30 -0.33 -9.11
N GLN A 7 2.50 -1.57 -8.68
CA GLN A 7 3.71 -1.94 -7.92
C GLN A 7 4.97 -1.75 -8.76
N MET A 8 4.97 -2.18 -10.02
CA MET A 8 6.11 -2.01 -10.93
C MET A 8 6.46 -0.53 -11.13
N VAL A 9 5.44 0.32 -11.32
CA VAL A 9 5.63 1.76 -11.44
C VAL A 9 6.23 2.34 -10.15
N VAL A 10 5.71 1.97 -8.98
CA VAL A 10 6.25 2.44 -7.69
C VAL A 10 7.71 2.00 -7.51
N LYS A 11 8.05 0.73 -7.78
CA LYS A 11 9.43 0.23 -7.73
C LYS A 11 10.36 1.04 -8.62
N SER A 12 9.95 1.29 -9.87
CA SER A 12 10.72 2.09 -10.81
C SER A 12 10.95 3.52 -10.31
N LYS A 13 9.94 4.17 -9.71
CA LYS A 13 10.10 5.52 -9.13
C LYS A 13 11.03 5.53 -7.92
N LEU A 14 10.95 4.51 -7.05
CA LEU A 14 11.86 4.36 -5.91
C LEU A 14 13.31 4.16 -6.39
N GLU A 15 13.53 3.29 -7.37
CA GLU A 15 14.86 3.03 -7.95
C GLU A 15 15.43 4.25 -8.65
N LYS A 16 14.62 5.01 -9.40
CA LYS A 16 15.01 6.29 -10.02
C LYS A 16 15.51 7.30 -9.00
N LEU A 17 14.93 7.31 -7.80
CA LEU A 17 15.31 8.20 -6.70
C LEU A 17 16.41 7.60 -5.79
N GLY A 18 16.92 6.41 -6.11
CA GLY A 18 17.94 5.73 -5.30
C GLY A 18 17.43 5.24 -3.94
N LEU A 19 16.12 5.08 -3.78
CA LEU A 19 15.49 4.66 -2.54
C LEU A 19 15.51 3.14 -2.39
N GLN A 20 16.21 2.64 -1.37
CA GLN A 20 16.18 1.23 -1.05
C GLN A 20 14.92 0.87 -0.25
N TYR A 21 14.33 -0.27 -0.60
CA TYR A 21 13.09 -0.76 0.00
C TYR A 21 13.18 -2.23 0.38
N SER A 22 12.50 -2.60 1.46
CA SER A 22 12.33 -4.00 1.88
C SER A 22 11.29 -4.70 1.01
N TYR A 23 10.14 -4.07 0.79
CA TYR A 23 9.10 -4.60 -0.09
C TYR A 23 8.22 -3.49 -0.69
N VAL A 24 7.61 -3.81 -1.82
CA VAL A 24 6.50 -3.05 -2.43
C VAL A 24 5.39 -4.06 -2.72
N LYS A 25 4.26 -3.93 -2.03
CA LYS A 25 3.07 -4.79 -2.16
C LYS A 25 1.84 -3.95 -2.45
N ILE A 26 0.67 -4.56 -2.65
CA ILE A 26 -0.56 -3.80 -2.90
C ILE A 26 -0.81 -2.87 -1.70
N GLY A 27 -1.08 -1.60 -2.00
CA GLY A 27 -1.34 -0.55 -1.02
C GLY A 27 -0.18 -0.05 -0.15
N GLU A 28 0.96 -0.75 -0.06
CA GLU A 28 2.04 -0.39 0.87
C GLU A 28 3.45 -0.63 0.29
N ALA A 29 4.37 0.27 0.60
CA ALA A 29 5.81 0.10 0.38
C ALA A 29 6.58 0.39 1.67
N LYS A 30 7.56 -0.45 2.00
CA LYS A 30 8.42 -0.30 3.17
C LYS A 30 9.84 0.03 2.74
N LEU A 31 10.32 1.22 3.10
CA LEU A 31 11.69 1.64 2.85
C LEU A 31 12.64 1.02 3.89
N LEU A 32 13.92 0.85 3.51
CA LEU A 32 14.95 0.39 4.46
C LEU A 32 15.36 1.46 5.46
N TYR A 33 15.27 2.72 5.04
CA TYR A 33 15.68 3.88 5.82
C TYR A 33 14.61 4.96 5.72
N ASP A 34 14.52 5.78 6.76
CA ASP A 34 13.76 7.03 6.68
C ASP A 34 14.39 7.96 5.64
N ILE A 35 13.53 8.73 4.99
CA ILE A 35 13.92 9.66 3.94
C ILE A 35 13.74 11.10 4.41
N SER A 36 14.57 12.01 3.91
CA SER A 36 14.44 13.42 4.26
C SER A 36 13.12 14.02 3.72
N PRO A 37 12.64 15.13 4.31
CA PRO A 37 11.44 15.81 3.82
C PRO A 37 11.51 16.16 2.33
N GLU A 38 12.67 16.61 1.85
CA GLU A 38 12.89 16.97 0.45
C GLU A 38 12.79 15.74 -0.48
N LEU A 39 13.32 14.61 -0.04
CA LEU A 39 13.25 13.37 -0.81
C LEU A 39 11.83 12.78 -0.82
N LYS A 40 11.11 12.95 0.29
CA LYS A 40 9.68 12.61 0.38
C LYS A 40 8.82 13.44 -0.56
N GLU A 41 9.13 14.74 -0.69
CA GLU A 41 8.43 15.63 -1.62
C GLU A 41 8.69 15.24 -3.08
N LYS A 42 9.95 14.99 -3.45
CA LYS A 42 10.31 14.48 -4.78
C LYS A 42 9.61 13.16 -5.12
N LEU A 43 9.56 12.23 -4.15
CA LEU A 43 8.83 10.98 -4.33
C LEU A 43 7.34 11.24 -4.57
N ASN A 44 6.73 12.17 -3.84
CA ASN A 44 5.33 12.53 -4.03
C ASN A 44 5.07 13.11 -5.42
N GLU A 45 5.95 13.96 -5.93
CA GLU A 45 5.86 14.51 -7.30
C GLU A 45 5.96 13.41 -8.36
N GLU A 46 6.97 12.55 -8.27
CA GLU A 46 7.16 11.42 -9.20
C GLU A 46 5.98 10.45 -9.21
N LEU A 47 5.33 10.23 -8.05
CA LEU A 47 4.12 9.42 -7.94
C LEU A 47 2.90 10.13 -8.55
N LYS A 48 2.76 11.44 -8.36
CA LYS A 48 1.63 12.21 -8.92
C LYS A 48 1.60 12.17 -10.44
N GLU A 49 2.76 12.20 -11.10
CA GLU A 49 2.88 12.08 -12.56
C GLU A 49 2.23 10.81 -13.12
N VAL A 50 2.20 9.74 -12.32
CA VAL A 50 1.64 8.44 -12.68
C VAL A 50 0.29 8.18 -12.03
N GLY A 51 -0.35 9.22 -11.48
CA GLY A 51 -1.67 9.14 -10.84
C GLY A 51 -1.67 8.42 -9.48
N LEU A 52 -0.52 8.35 -8.81
CA LEU A 52 -0.35 7.80 -7.47
C LEU A 52 -0.03 8.91 -6.47
N PHE A 53 -0.30 8.66 -5.19
CA PHE A 53 -0.09 9.65 -4.14
C PHE A 53 0.35 8.97 -2.85
N LEU A 54 1.18 9.67 -2.07
CA LEU A 54 1.45 9.30 -0.69
C LEU A 54 0.21 9.61 0.17
N ILE A 55 -0.05 8.78 1.17
CA ILE A 55 -1.19 8.94 2.07
C ILE A 55 -0.68 9.29 3.45
N ASP A 56 -1.17 10.39 4.01
CA ASP A 56 -0.79 10.92 5.33
C ASP A 56 -1.97 10.97 6.33
N ASN A 57 -3.20 10.95 5.84
CA ASN A 57 -4.40 10.98 6.66
C ASN A 57 -4.76 9.59 7.21
N ARG A 58 -4.89 9.47 8.54
CA ARG A 58 -5.27 8.20 9.22
C ARG A 58 -6.55 7.56 8.68
N ARG A 59 -7.58 8.35 8.34
CA ARG A 59 -8.83 7.82 7.76
C ARG A 59 -8.59 7.28 6.35
N CYS A 60 -7.79 7.97 5.54
CA CYS A 60 -7.43 7.48 4.20
C CYS A 60 -6.61 6.19 4.27
N ILE A 61 -5.68 6.09 5.23
CA ILE A 61 -4.90 4.87 5.49
C ILE A 61 -5.84 3.71 5.82
N LEU A 62 -6.81 3.92 6.71
CA LEU A 62 -7.80 2.91 7.07
C LEU A 62 -8.62 2.45 5.86
N VAL A 63 -9.12 3.39 5.06
CA VAL A 63 -9.90 3.10 3.86
C VAL A 63 -9.09 2.29 2.85
N GLU A 64 -7.83 2.66 2.59
CA GLU A 64 -6.98 1.90 1.69
C GLU A 64 -6.65 0.51 2.24
N ARG A 65 -6.44 0.39 3.55
CA ARG A 65 -6.22 -0.91 4.19
C ARG A 65 -7.39 -1.87 3.95
N ILE A 66 -8.62 -1.39 4.15
CA ILE A 66 -9.84 -2.17 3.89
C ILE A 66 -9.91 -2.57 2.41
N LYS A 67 -9.65 -1.64 1.49
CA LYS A 67 -9.63 -1.96 0.05
C LYS A 67 -8.60 -3.02 -0.30
N ASN A 68 -7.40 -2.95 0.28
CA ASN A 68 -6.35 -3.94 0.02
C ASN A 68 -6.76 -5.33 0.53
N ILE A 69 -7.36 -5.42 1.72
CA ILE A 69 -7.89 -6.68 2.27
C ILE A 69 -8.90 -7.29 1.30
N ILE A 70 -9.81 -6.49 0.75
CA ILE A 70 -10.82 -6.95 -0.21
C ILE A 70 -10.16 -7.40 -1.53
N ILE A 71 -9.17 -6.64 -2.04
CA ILE A 71 -8.43 -7.01 -3.26
C ILE A 71 -7.70 -8.34 -3.06
N GLU A 72 -7.02 -8.51 -1.93
CA GLU A 72 -6.33 -9.75 -1.55
C GLU A 72 -7.29 -10.93 -1.52
N LEU A 73 -8.42 -10.76 -0.84
CA LEU A 73 -9.45 -11.77 -0.69
C LEU A 73 -10.08 -12.21 -2.01
N VAL A 74 -10.31 -11.28 -2.95
CA VAL A 74 -10.98 -11.58 -4.23
C VAL A 74 -10.01 -12.15 -5.26
N HIS A 75 -8.76 -11.69 -5.28
CA HIS A 75 -7.82 -12.01 -6.36
C HIS A 75 -6.71 -12.99 -5.98
N PHE A 76 -6.40 -13.15 -4.70
CA PHE A 76 -5.21 -13.88 -4.25
C PHE A 76 -5.53 -14.96 -3.20
N THR A 77 -6.77 -15.07 -2.75
CA THR A 77 -7.23 -16.09 -1.81
C THR A 77 -8.20 -17.04 -2.51
N ASP A 78 -7.82 -18.31 -2.65
CA ASP A 78 -8.71 -19.36 -3.20
C ASP A 78 -9.70 -19.91 -2.16
N GLU A 79 -9.52 -19.56 -0.89
CA GLU A 79 -10.39 -20.01 0.20
C GLU A 79 -11.69 -19.20 0.29
N GLN A 80 -12.81 -19.93 0.30
CA GLN A 80 -14.09 -19.32 0.64
C GLN A 80 -14.10 -18.95 2.13
N ILE A 81 -14.15 -17.66 2.40
CA ILE A 81 -14.38 -17.11 3.74
C ILE A 81 -15.64 -17.74 4.34
N LYS A 82 -15.49 -18.31 5.54
CA LYS A 82 -16.58 -18.97 6.28
C LYS A 82 -17.30 -18.06 7.27
N VAL A 83 -16.82 -16.82 7.41
CA VAL A 83 -17.33 -15.79 8.31
C VAL A 83 -17.91 -14.64 7.50
N ASN A 84 -18.67 -13.76 8.16
CA ASN A 84 -19.18 -12.57 7.49
C ASN A 84 -18.02 -11.67 7.03
N LEU A 85 -18.14 -11.08 5.84
CA LEU A 85 -17.14 -10.17 5.30
C LEU A 85 -16.83 -8.99 6.23
N SER A 86 -17.83 -8.43 6.92
CA SER A 86 -17.62 -7.32 7.86
C SER A 86 -16.79 -7.73 9.08
N GLU A 87 -16.97 -8.96 9.55
CA GLU A 87 -16.22 -9.56 10.66
C GLU A 87 -14.78 -9.82 10.24
N TYR A 88 -14.59 -10.45 9.08
CA TYR A 88 -13.26 -10.69 8.50
C TYR A 88 -12.46 -9.41 8.28
N ILE A 89 -13.08 -8.37 7.72
CA ILE A 89 -12.43 -7.07 7.49
C ILE A 89 -12.08 -6.42 8.82
N SER A 90 -12.97 -6.45 9.81
CA SER A 90 -12.70 -5.88 11.14
C SER A 90 -11.49 -6.57 11.78
N ASP A 91 -11.48 -7.89 11.84
CA ASP A 91 -10.38 -8.66 12.41
C ASP A 91 -9.06 -8.36 11.69
N SER A 92 -9.05 -8.42 10.36
CA SER A 92 -7.84 -8.16 9.55
C SER A 92 -7.34 -6.71 9.66
N THR A 93 -8.23 -5.76 9.93
CA THR A 93 -7.89 -4.34 10.05
C THR A 93 -7.35 -4.00 11.45
N PHE A 94 -7.88 -4.62 12.50
CA PHE A 94 -7.56 -4.30 13.89
C PHE A 94 -6.55 -5.26 14.53
N ALA A 95 -6.35 -6.47 14.00
CA ALA A 95 -5.42 -7.47 14.53
C ALA A 95 -3.94 -7.06 14.48
N SER A 96 -3.53 -6.08 13.67
CA SER A 96 -2.15 -5.55 13.69
C SER A 96 -1.89 -4.46 14.74
N SER A 97 -2.81 -4.31 15.71
CA SER A 97 -2.73 -3.28 16.77
C SER A 97 -2.39 -3.87 18.14
N ASN A 98 -1.93 -5.12 18.19
CA ASN A 98 -1.48 -5.83 19.40
C ASN A 98 -0.10 -6.46 19.17
#